data_AF-A0AAU3BVL3-F1
#
_entry.id   AF-A0AAU3BVL3-F1
#
_cell.length_a   1.000
_cell.length_b   1.000
_cell.length_c   1.000
_cell.angle_alpha   90.00
_cell.angle_beta   90.00
_cell.angle_gamma   90.00
#
_symmetry.space_group_name_H-M   'P 1'
#
loop_
_entity.id
_entity.type
_entity.pdbx_description
1 polymer ?
#
loop_
_entity_poly.entity_id
_entity_poly.type
_entity_poly.pdbx_seq_one_letter_code
_entity_poly.pdbx_strand_id
1 'polypeptide(L)'
;MTWSPTPTGPPTSGGPDDGSESLSDLEKYWTPERMAEALPVHEDQVREAGLSAAQRRKLLRSPSHTFEGVKEVGTFYWDERRDGELYHRYCAGTVVPSPGKDMVLTAAHCFDSQDQHMKQVFVPKHSKNHPAPYGLFPIKVGQIYADPRYLRRGGDHDNTDLDFAILKTEPRSDGKKLQDVVGAIPIGYSTGFDHPRTRVIGYPYLDNGDPHYHPKQDPLDCTSPMKKFTTGDEGGWKGGTFSQIDCDGYVSGTSGGPFIIGGDDPKVVGVTGGWQTGGHSADTSYSSYFDSDVKRIYDAAVDGHQPTPIVLPAASTWKHAKDIASGYFALNGPVSEDHMDMFVLWSDGELTIYRGAGKGLNYFDKEIRVQGPTKLWADHAVQVVAGDFTGDNGSDLMVRWSDGELTLYPSVDERGFHGEKQLMPPNDTWKHAEALTAGRYGGNKWQDDLVVRWSDGELTVYQNTGTSLGKEIKVVNPNKLWKHAVEIGSGDYTKNDTWDLVVRWSDGEVTCYDDFTGSGDSWGEHRWKAPNDLWEHAMLVTGGDFSDNPWPDDTLVRWSDGELSLYTEGNASGVGAEHQLVSP
;
A
#
# COMPACT_ATOMS: atom_id res chain seq x y z
N MET A 1 6.86 -44.11 -54.47
CA MET A 1 6.63 -42.77 -55.02
C MET A 1 7.31 -41.78 -54.11
N THR A 2 8.34 -41.14 -54.66
CA THR A 2 9.24 -40.17 -54.03
C THR A 2 8.59 -38.79 -53.99
N TRP A 3 8.70 -38.07 -52.88
CA TRP A 3 8.67 -36.59 -52.91
C TRP A 3 9.62 -36.03 -51.86
N SER A 4 10.56 -35.22 -52.33
CA SER A 4 11.63 -34.55 -51.58
C SER A 4 11.11 -33.25 -50.93
N PRO A 5 11.75 -32.75 -49.85
CA PRO A 5 11.45 -31.45 -49.27
C PRO A 5 12.19 -30.32 -50.02
N THR A 6 11.51 -29.20 -50.24
CA THR A 6 12.07 -27.95 -50.78
C THR A 6 12.72 -27.14 -49.64
N PRO A 7 13.94 -26.59 -49.79
CA PRO A 7 14.54 -25.74 -48.76
C PRO A 7 14.00 -24.31 -48.85
N THR A 8 13.35 -23.84 -47.80
CA THR A 8 13.05 -22.42 -47.58
C THR A 8 14.33 -21.70 -47.14
N GLY A 9 14.68 -20.61 -47.82
CA GLY A 9 15.84 -19.77 -47.50
C GLY A 9 15.78 -19.14 -46.09
N PRO A 10 16.91 -18.59 -45.60
CA PRO A 10 16.97 -18.04 -44.25
C PRO A 10 16.06 -16.81 -44.14
N PRO A 11 15.32 -16.64 -43.03
CA PRO A 11 14.58 -15.43 -42.80
C PRO A 11 15.57 -14.27 -42.63
N THR A 12 15.39 -13.25 -43.47
CA THR A 12 15.97 -11.92 -43.29
C THR A 12 15.60 -11.41 -41.90
N SER A 13 16.62 -11.00 -41.15
CA SER A 13 16.51 -10.30 -39.88
C SER A 13 15.77 -8.97 -40.05
N GLY A 14 14.44 -8.98 -39.86
CA GLY A 14 13.67 -7.79 -39.55
C GLY A 14 13.66 -7.63 -38.03
N GLY A 15 14.20 -6.50 -37.53
CA GLY A 15 14.09 -6.13 -36.12
C GLY A 15 12.64 -5.87 -35.70
N PRO A 16 12.36 -5.78 -34.39
CA PRO A 16 11.03 -5.47 -33.90
C PRO A 16 10.64 -4.05 -34.32
N ASP A 17 9.44 -3.92 -34.88
CA ASP A 17 8.75 -2.66 -35.17
C ASP A 17 8.31 -2.07 -33.82
N ASP A 18 9.05 -1.07 -33.33
CA ASP A 18 8.73 -0.36 -32.10
C ASP A 18 7.61 0.64 -32.40
N GLY A 19 6.38 0.30 -32.02
CA GLY A 19 5.13 0.98 -32.37
C GLY A 19 4.92 2.36 -31.75
N SER A 20 5.95 3.18 -31.57
CA SER A 20 5.79 4.57 -31.16
C SER A 20 5.35 5.42 -32.35
N GLU A 21 4.05 5.74 -32.46
CA GLU A 21 3.61 6.83 -33.34
C GLU A 21 4.36 8.11 -32.95
N SER A 22 4.79 8.91 -33.94
CA SER A 22 5.52 10.13 -33.62
C SER A 22 4.60 11.10 -32.87
N LEU A 23 5.15 11.92 -31.96
CA LEU A 23 4.39 12.96 -31.24
C LEU A 23 3.61 13.87 -32.21
N SER A 24 4.15 14.09 -33.42
CA SER A 24 3.51 14.85 -34.49
C SER A 24 2.29 14.18 -35.11
N ASP A 25 2.17 12.86 -35.00
CA ASP A 25 1.03 12.10 -35.51
C ASP A 25 -0.13 12.08 -34.52
N LEU A 26 0.15 12.12 -33.21
CA LEU A 26 -0.86 12.31 -32.17
C LEU A 26 -1.54 13.68 -32.25
N GLU A 27 -0.77 14.74 -32.51
CA GLU A 27 -1.32 16.08 -32.71
C GLU A 27 -2.19 16.18 -33.98
N LYS A 28 -1.87 15.43 -35.04
CA LYS A 28 -2.72 15.34 -36.23
C LYS A 28 -3.95 14.46 -36.00
N TYR A 29 -3.82 13.45 -35.15
CA TYR A 29 -4.90 12.51 -34.84
C TYR A 29 -6.00 13.21 -34.05
N TRP A 30 -5.66 13.86 -32.94
CA TRP A 30 -6.61 14.53 -32.05
C TRP A 30 -7.03 15.90 -32.56
N THR A 31 -8.03 15.91 -33.43
CA THR A 31 -8.67 17.13 -33.90
C THR A 31 -9.75 17.61 -32.92
N PRO A 32 -10.11 18.90 -32.92
CA PRO A 32 -11.26 19.42 -32.15
C PRO A 32 -12.53 18.59 -32.32
N GLU A 33 -12.80 18.11 -33.54
CA GLU A 33 -13.97 17.30 -33.86
C GLU A 33 -13.90 15.94 -33.15
N ARG A 34 -12.76 15.24 -33.19
CA ARG A 34 -12.60 13.95 -32.52
C ARG A 34 -12.69 14.08 -31.00
N MET A 35 -12.11 15.14 -30.44
CA MET A 35 -12.26 15.42 -29.00
C MET A 35 -13.73 15.67 -28.64
N ALA A 36 -14.46 16.47 -29.43
CA ALA A 36 -15.87 16.76 -29.20
C ALA A 36 -16.82 15.55 -29.39
N GLU A 37 -16.37 14.53 -30.13
CA GLU A 37 -17.06 13.25 -30.33
C GLU A 37 -16.69 12.20 -29.27
N ALA A 38 -15.65 12.44 -28.47
CA ALA A 38 -15.24 11.51 -27.42
C ALA A 38 -16.33 11.33 -26.35
N LEU A 39 -16.50 10.08 -25.95
CA LEU A 39 -17.47 9.65 -24.96
C LEU A 39 -16.80 9.49 -23.58
N PRO A 40 -17.53 9.67 -22.48
CA PRO A 40 -17.04 9.24 -21.17
C PRO A 40 -16.67 7.75 -21.15
N VAL A 41 -15.88 7.36 -20.15
CA VAL A 41 -15.56 5.95 -19.89
C VAL A 41 -16.82 5.12 -19.65
N HIS A 42 -16.76 3.81 -19.93
CA HIS A 42 -17.96 2.97 -20.01
C HIS A 42 -18.66 2.83 -18.66
N GLU A 43 -17.89 2.70 -17.61
CA GLU A 43 -18.26 2.62 -16.19
C GLU A 43 -19.15 3.82 -15.83
N ASP A 44 -18.76 5.00 -16.30
CA ASP A 44 -19.48 6.27 -16.15
C ASP A 44 -20.81 6.30 -16.95
N GLN A 45 -20.89 5.63 -18.10
CA GLN A 45 -22.07 5.64 -18.97
C GLN A 45 -23.18 4.73 -18.44
N VAL A 46 -22.83 3.61 -17.80
CA VAL A 46 -23.79 2.66 -17.21
C VAL A 46 -24.59 3.34 -16.08
N ARG A 47 -23.98 4.27 -15.34
CA ARG A 47 -24.63 5.09 -14.30
C ARG A 47 -25.86 5.85 -14.82
N GLU A 48 -25.74 6.52 -15.97
CA GLU A 48 -26.74 7.48 -16.49
C GLU A 48 -27.94 6.82 -17.16
N ALA A 49 -27.79 5.57 -17.62
CA ALA A 49 -28.89 4.78 -18.18
C ALA A 49 -30.05 4.60 -17.17
N GLY A 50 -29.80 4.79 -15.88
CA GLY A 50 -30.80 4.72 -14.80
C GLY A 50 -31.52 6.04 -14.46
N LEU A 51 -31.13 7.21 -14.99
CA LEU A 51 -31.72 8.50 -14.58
C LEU A 51 -33.00 8.87 -15.36
N SER A 52 -34.05 9.31 -14.65
CA SER A 52 -35.28 9.83 -15.27
C SER A 52 -35.11 11.22 -15.89
N ALA A 53 -35.95 11.55 -16.89
CA ALA A 53 -35.94 12.87 -17.55
C ALA A 53 -36.26 14.06 -16.62
N ALA A 54 -36.85 13.82 -15.44
CA ALA A 54 -37.09 14.83 -14.42
C ALA A 54 -35.85 15.09 -13.55
N GLN A 55 -35.12 14.03 -13.19
CA GLN A 55 -33.82 14.13 -12.49
C GLN A 55 -32.80 14.86 -13.37
N ARG A 56 -32.77 14.53 -14.68
CA ARG A 56 -31.93 15.22 -15.67
C ARG A 56 -32.19 16.74 -15.76
N ARG A 57 -33.41 17.20 -15.52
CA ARG A 57 -33.77 18.63 -15.55
C ARG A 57 -33.46 19.38 -14.25
N LYS A 58 -33.36 18.66 -13.13
CA LYS A 58 -33.04 19.25 -11.82
C LYS A 58 -31.54 19.58 -11.72
N LEU A 59 -30.70 18.72 -12.30
CA LEU A 59 -29.25 18.92 -12.51
C LEU A 59 -28.91 20.25 -13.21
N LEU A 60 -29.82 20.77 -14.04
CA LEU A 60 -29.66 22.01 -14.82
C LEU A 60 -29.74 23.30 -13.99
N ARG A 61 -29.94 23.22 -12.66
CA ARG A 61 -30.26 24.38 -11.79
C ARG A 61 -29.42 24.46 -10.50
N SER A 62 -28.32 23.73 -10.47
CA SER A 62 -27.40 23.57 -9.33
C SER A 62 -26.57 24.81 -8.99
N PRO A 63 -25.94 24.90 -7.79
CA PRO A 63 -24.80 25.81 -7.53
C PRO A 63 -23.57 25.60 -8.43
N SER A 64 -23.50 24.52 -9.23
CA SER A 64 -22.45 24.36 -10.23
C SER A 64 -22.67 25.29 -11.42
N HIS A 65 -21.57 25.83 -11.96
CA HIS A 65 -21.62 26.76 -13.08
C HIS A 65 -20.48 26.49 -14.06
N THR A 66 -20.75 26.72 -15.35
CA THR A 66 -19.68 26.69 -16.34
C THR A 66 -18.71 27.84 -16.11
N PHE A 67 -17.45 27.60 -16.40
CA PHE A 67 -16.40 28.62 -16.33
C PHE A 67 -15.34 28.38 -17.41
N GLU A 68 -14.27 29.17 -17.40
CA GLU A 68 -13.21 29.08 -18.41
C GLU A 68 -12.21 27.94 -18.17
N GLY A 69 -12.28 27.22 -17.03
CA GLY A 69 -11.25 26.27 -16.62
C GLY A 69 -10.07 26.93 -15.89
N VAL A 70 -9.31 26.13 -15.14
CA VAL A 70 -7.97 26.50 -14.62
C VAL A 70 -6.91 25.76 -15.44
N LYS A 71 -5.71 26.35 -15.56
CA LYS A 71 -4.68 25.83 -16.48
C LYS A 71 -4.15 24.45 -16.06
N GLU A 72 -4.14 24.16 -14.76
CA GLU A 72 -3.65 22.92 -14.17
C GLU A 72 -4.66 21.76 -14.28
N VAL A 73 -5.90 22.01 -14.69
CA VAL A 73 -6.97 20.98 -14.74
C VAL A 73 -7.42 20.79 -16.18
N GLY A 74 -7.55 19.55 -16.62
CA GLY A 74 -7.76 19.22 -18.02
C GLY A 74 -8.40 17.86 -18.23
N THR A 75 -8.32 17.39 -19.47
CA THR A 75 -9.00 16.19 -19.93
C THR A 75 -8.01 15.25 -20.61
N PHE A 76 -8.05 13.97 -20.27
CA PHE A 76 -7.40 12.91 -21.03
C PHE A 76 -8.27 12.50 -22.20
N TYR A 77 -7.65 12.21 -23.34
CA TYR A 77 -8.31 11.59 -24.50
C TYR A 77 -7.50 10.38 -24.96
N TRP A 78 -8.17 9.30 -25.31
CA TRP A 78 -7.55 8.11 -25.89
C TRP A 78 -8.51 7.40 -26.85
N ASP A 79 -7.95 6.54 -27.70
CA ASP A 79 -8.77 5.64 -28.50
C ASP A 79 -8.97 4.28 -27.80
N GLU A 80 -10.12 3.68 -28.06
CA GLU A 80 -10.47 2.38 -27.51
C GLU A 80 -11.08 1.54 -28.63
N ARG A 81 -10.59 0.32 -28.82
CA ARG A 81 -11.20 -0.65 -29.73
C ARG A 81 -11.99 -1.68 -28.95
N ARG A 82 -13.30 -1.74 -29.18
CA ARG A 82 -14.19 -2.73 -28.57
C ARG A 82 -15.01 -3.42 -29.65
N ASP A 83 -14.96 -4.76 -29.65
CA ASP A 83 -15.66 -5.62 -30.63
C ASP A 83 -15.41 -5.25 -32.11
N GLY A 84 -14.21 -4.72 -32.40
CA GLY A 84 -13.80 -4.31 -33.74
C GLY A 84 -14.18 -2.87 -34.13
N GLU A 85 -14.95 -2.18 -33.30
CA GLU A 85 -15.32 -0.77 -33.47
C GLU A 85 -14.35 0.16 -32.72
N LEU A 86 -14.14 1.37 -33.27
CA LEU A 86 -13.26 2.38 -32.70
C LEU A 86 -14.09 3.44 -31.97
N TYR A 87 -13.78 3.66 -30.70
CA TYR A 87 -14.36 4.69 -29.86
C TYR A 87 -13.27 5.67 -29.41
N HIS A 88 -13.68 6.89 -29.06
CA HIS A 88 -12.82 7.88 -28.41
C HIS A 88 -13.34 8.08 -27.00
N ARG A 89 -12.45 8.05 -26.01
CA ARG A 89 -12.78 8.14 -24.60
C ARG A 89 -12.17 9.36 -23.94
N TYR A 90 -12.74 9.78 -22.83
CA TYR A 90 -12.17 10.86 -22.05
C TYR A 90 -12.47 10.77 -20.54
N CYS A 91 -11.56 11.34 -19.74
CA CYS A 91 -11.67 11.55 -18.29
C CYS A 91 -11.02 12.88 -17.90
N ALA A 92 -11.33 13.42 -16.73
CA ALA A 92 -10.69 14.62 -16.21
C ALA A 92 -9.39 14.30 -15.45
N GLY A 93 -8.55 15.30 -15.22
CA GLY A 93 -7.32 15.15 -14.44
C GLY A 93 -6.69 16.48 -14.05
N THR A 94 -5.76 16.44 -13.11
CA THR A 94 -5.08 17.61 -12.55
C THR A 94 -3.58 17.45 -12.52
N VAL A 95 -2.85 18.45 -12.98
CA VAL A 95 -1.39 18.46 -12.96
C VAL A 95 -0.90 18.61 -11.52
N VAL A 96 -0.07 17.67 -11.09
CA VAL A 96 0.54 17.63 -9.74
C VAL A 96 2.05 17.81 -9.85
N PRO A 97 2.72 18.45 -8.86
CA PRO A 97 4.17 18.67 -8.92
C PRO A 97 4.93 17.35 -9.05
N SER A 98 5.98 17.31 -9.87
CA SER A 98 6.89 16.17 -9.96
C SER A 98 8.31 16.62 -10.31
N PRO A 99 9.36 15.87 -9.91
CA PRO A 99 10.73 16.16 -10.35
C PRO A 99 10.86 16.17 -11.88
N GLY A 100 10.13 15.28 -12.55
CA GLY A 100 10.08 15.17 -14.01
C GLY A 100 9.34 16.31 -14.73
N LYS A 101 8.48 17.05 -14.02
CA LYS A 101 7.57 18.09 -14.52
C LYS A 101 6.47 17.61 -15.48
N ASP A 102 5.99 16.40 -15.25
CA ASP A 102 5.30 15.56 -16.23
C ASP A 102 4.05 14.83 -15.70
N MET A 103 3.67 14.99 -14.43
CA MET A 103 2.62 14.17 -13.81
C MET A 103 1.22 14.80 -13.78
N VAL A 104 0.21 13.94 -13.94
CA VAL A 104 -1.21 14.27 -13.82
C VAL A 104 -1.91 13.23 -12.95
N LEU A 105 -2.66 13.68 -11.95
CA LEU A 105 -3.48 12.88 -11.04
C LEU A 105 -4.92 12.78 -11.56
N THR A 106 -5.54 11.61 -11.42
CA THR A 106 -6.90 11.30 -11.91
C THR A 106 -7.46 10.05 -11.23
N ALA A 107 -8.63 9.56 -11.65
CA ALA A 107 -9.27 8.34 -11.16
C ALA A 107 -8.71 7.10 -11.85
N ALA A 108 -8.60 5.99 -11.13
CA ALA A 108 -8.05 4.75 -11.67
C ALA A 108 -9.03 4.04 -12.61
N HIS A 109 -10.35 4.10 -12.34
CA HIS A 109 -11.37 3.45 -13.19
C HIS A 109 -11.45 4.01 -14.61
N CYS A 110 -10.80 5.15 -14.86
CA CYS A 110 -10.65 5.69 -16.21
C CYS A 110 -9.80 4.79 -17.12
N PHE A 111 -9.01 3.88 -16.53
CA PHE A 111 -8.03 3.06 -17.24
C PHE A 111 -8.16 1.59 -16.84
N ASP A 112 -7.73 0.70 -17.73
CA ASP A 112 -7.72 -0.74 -17.47
C ASP A 112 -6.30 -1.27 -17.21
N SER A 113 -6.21 -2.52 -16.74
CA SER A 113 -4.94 -3.21 -16.45
C SER A 113 -4.04 -3.46 -17.65
N GLN A 114 -4.50 -3.20 -18.87
CA GLN A 114 -3.71 -3.53 -20.06
C GLN A 114 -2.83 -2.37 -20.53
N ASP A 115 -3.01 -1.14 -20.02
CA ASP A 115 -2.27 0.06 -20.45
C ASP A 115 -2.16 0.15 -22.00
N GLN A 116 -3.15 -0.41 -22.69
CA GLN A 116 -3.14 -0.62 -24.15
C GLN A 116 -3.76 0.57 -24.90
N HIS A 117 -3.99 1.68 -24.20
CA HIS A 117 -4.61 2.87 -24.77
C HIS A 117 -3.64 3.53 -25.73
N MET A 118 -3.82 3.25 -27.01
CA MET A 118 -3.05 3.88 -28.07
C MET A 118 -3.52 5.34 -28.18
N LYS A 119 -2.56 6.21 -28.53
CA LYS A 119 -2.83 7.62 -28.79
C LYS A 119 -3.39 8.40 -27.60
N GLN A 120 -2.94 8.09 -26.39
CA GLN A 120 -3.37 8.80 -25.21
C GLN A 120 -2.71 10.19 -25.10
N VAL A 121 -3.50 11.21 -24.75
CA VAL A 121 -3.04 12.59 -24.55
C VAL A 121 -3.73 13.23 -23.34
N PHE A 122 -3.06 14.15 -22.66
CA PHE A 122 -3.67 15.07 -21.71
C PHE A 122 -3.77 16.48 -22.31
N VAL A 123 -4.92 17.12 -22.13
CA VAL A 123 -5.24 18.44 -22.69
C VAL A 123 -5.63 19.39 -21.56
N PRO A 124 -4.71 20.26 -21.11
CA PRO A 124 -4.98 21.19 -20.03
C PRO A 124 -5.98 22.28 -20.45
N LYS A 125 -6.90 22.63 -19.55
CA LYS A 125 -7.92 23.67 -19.74
C LYS A 125 -8.74 23.50 -21.03
N HIS A 126 -9.12 22.27 -21.35
CA HIS A 126 -9.99 21.99 -22.48
C HIS A 126 -11.32 22.76 -22.36
N SER A 127 -11.90 23.16 -23.49
CA SER A 127 -13.28 23.62 -23.60
C SER A 127 -13.72 23.48 -25.05
N LYS A 128 -15.03 23.54 -25.30
CA LYS A 128 -15.57 23.49 -26.66
C LYS A 128 -15.02 24.62 -27.55
N ASN A 129 -14.89 25.82 -27.01
CA ASN A 129 -14.42 27.00 -27.76
C ASN A 129 -12.89 27.05 -27.89
N HIS A 130 -12.19 26.50 -26.90
CA HIS A 130 -10.74 26.40 -26.88
C HIS A 130 -10.37 24.94 -26.58
N PRO A 131 -10.35 24.07 -27.60
CA PRO A 131 -10.23 22.63 -27.42
C PRO A 131 -8.83 22.18 -26.95
N ALA A 132 -7.78 22.98 -27.18
CA ALA A 132 -6.44 22.67 -26.68
C ALA A 132 -5.60 23.96 -26.47
N PRO A 133 -5.96 24.85 -25.53
CA PRO A 133 -5.35 26.18 -25.41
C PRO A 133 -3.87 26.13 -25.01
N TYR A 134 -3.45 25.06 -24.34
CA TYR A 134 -2.05 24.81 -23.95
C TYR A 134 -1.38 23.69 -24.75
N GLY A 135 -2.03 23.20 -25.80
CA GLY A 135 -1.57 22.07 -26.61
C GLY A 135 -1.87 20.71 -25.96
N LEU A 136 -1.35 19.67 -26.58
CA LEU A 136 -1.55 18.27 -26.20
C LEU A 136 -0.26 17.73 -25.59
N PHE A 137 -0.40 16.96 -24.52
CA PHE A 137 0.71 16.30 -23.84
C PHE A 137 0.54 14.79 -23.97
N PRO A 138 1.31 14.14 -24.86
CA PRO A 138 1.19 12.71 -25.11
C PRO A 138 1.51 11.87 -23.89
N ILE A 139 0.94 10.67 -23.82
CA ILE A 139 1.22 9.68 -22.78
C ILE A 139 1.62 8.39 -23.49
N LYS A 140 2.76 7.82 -23.12
CA LYS A 140 3.22 6.55 -23.68
C LYS A 140 2.51 5.39 -22.97
N VAL A 141 2.34 4.30 -23.69
CA VAL A 141 2.00 2.99 -23.11
C VAL A 141 3.01 2.68 -22.00
N GLY A 142 2.51 2.20 -20.86
CA GLY A 142 3.33 1.89 -19.68
C GLY A 142 3.51 3.07 -18.71
N GLN A 143 2.82 4.20 -18.92
CA GLN A 143 2.93 5.40 -18.10
C GLN A 143 1.68 5.68 -17.24
N ILE A 144 0.83 4.68 -17.04
CA ILE A 144 -0.29 4.72 -16.09
C ILE A 144 0.14 4.02 -14.81
N TYR A 145 0.10 4.73 -13.68
CA TYR A 145 0.48 4.23 -12.37
C TYR A 145 -0.76 4.22 -11.48
N ALA A 146 -1.27 3.03 -11.16
CA ALA A 146 -2.40 2.83 -10.25
C ALA A 146 -2.19 1.55 -9.43
N ASP A 147 -2.98 1.33 -8.38
CA ASP A 147 -2.85 0.12 -7.56
C ASP A 147 -3.25 -1.12 -8.39
N PRO A 148 -2.39 -2.16 -8.50
CA PRO A 148 -2.71 -3.35 -9.28
C PRO A 148 -3.96 -4.10 -8.76
N ARG A 149 -4.28 -3.98 -7.47
CA ARG A 149 -5.52 -4.54 -6.88
C ARG A 149 -6.75 -3.87 -7.46
N TYR A 150 -6.69 -2.59 -7.81
CA TYR A 150 -7.78 -1.86 -8.46
C TYR A 150 -7.91 -2.26 -9.93
N LEU A 151 -6.80 -2.30 -10.66
CA LEU A 151 -6.80 -2.53 -12.11
C LEU A 151 -7.14 -3.98 -12.52
N ARG A 152 -7.08 -4.93 -11.59
CA ARG A 152 -7.50 -6.32 -11.87
C ARG A 152 -8.99 -6.36 -12.18
N ARG A 153 -9.43 -7.41 -12.88
CA ARG A 153 -10.85 -7.64 -13.12
C ARG A 153 -11.65 -7.70 -11.80
N GLY A 154 -12.66 -6.83 -11.68
CA GLY A 154 -13.50 -6.68 -10.48
C GLY A 154 -12.83 -5.89 -9.33
N GLY A 155 -11.63 -5.36 -9.54
CA GLY A 155 -10.90 -4.59 -8.55
C GLY A 155 -11.56 -3.24 -8.22
N ASP A 156 -12.28 -2.67 -9.17
CA ASP A 156 -13.15 -1.49 -9.03
C ASP A 156 -14.27 -1.70 -8.01
N HIS A 157 -14.78 -2.93 -7.89
CA HIS A 157 -15.77 -3.32 -6.90
C HIS A 157 -15.14 -3.72 -5.55
N ASP A 158 -13.99 -4.39 -5.59
CA ASP A 158 -13.35 -4.99 -4.41
C ASP A 158 -12.48 -4.00 -3.61
N ASN A 159 -11.93 -2.96 -4.26
CA ASN A 159 -10.98 -2.00 -3.68
C ASN A 159 -11.42 -0.56 -3.98
N THR A 160 -12.66 -0.24 -3.62
CA THR A 160 -13.30 1.05 -3.91
C THR A 160 -12.54 2.25 -3.33
N ASP A 161 -11.69 2.04 -2.34
CA ASP A 161 -10.82 3.03 -1.72
C ASP A 161 -9.57 3.36 -2.53
N LEU A 162 -9.25 2.62 -3.59
CA LEU A 162 -8.01 2.79 -4.39
C LEU A 162 -8.23 3.41 -5.78
N ASP A 163 -9.35 4.11 -6.00
CA ASP A 163 -9.72 4.68 -7.30
C ASP A 163 -8.98 6.00 -7.61
N PHE A 164 -7.67 5.91 -7.74
CA PHE A 164 -6.80 7.00 -8.18
C PHE A 164 -5.60 6.49 -8.95
N ALA A 165 -5.16 7.27 -9.93
CA ALA A 165 -4.03 6.98 -10.78
C ALA A 165 -3.21 8.25 -11.05
N ILE A 166 -1.91 8.05 -11.32
CA ILE A 166 -1.01 9.07 -11.80
C ILE A 166 -0.52 8.67 -13.19
N LEU A 167 -0.56 9.62 -14.12
CA LEU A 167 -0.06 9.42 -15.49
C LEU A 167 1.11 10.36 -15.73
N LYS A 168 2.12 9.84 -16.45
CA LYS A 168 3.27 10.64 -16.90
C LYS A 168 3.13 11.03 -18.35
N THR A 169 3.34 12.32 -18.60
CA THR A 169 3.26 12.91 -19.93
C THR A 169 4.63 13.05 -20.56
N GLU A 170 4.67 12.92 -21.87
CA GLU A 170 5.78 13.35 -22.70
C GLU A 170 5.72 14.87 -22.92
N PRO A 171 6.88 15.50 -23.18
CA PRO A 171 6.90 16.87 -23.67
C PRO A 171 6.09 17.01 -24.97
N ARG A 172 5.55 18.21 -25.20
CA ARG A 172 4.90 18.54 -26.48
C ARG A 172 5.90 18.47 -27.65
N SER A 173 5.39 18.59 -28.87
CA SER A 173 6.21 18.67 -30.09
C SER A 173 7.27 19.79 -30.07
N ASP A 174 7.05 20.88 -29.30
CA ASP A 174 8.02 21.97 -29.12
C ASP A 174 9.01 21.76 -27.95
N GLY A 175 9.00 20.58 -27.33
CA GLY A 175 9.89 20.18 -26.24
C GLY A 175 9.52 20.74 -24.86
N LYS A 176 8.43 21.50 -24.72
CA LYS A 176 7.99 22.02 -23.41
C LYS A 176 7.32 20.93 -22.59
N LYS A 177 7.69 20.85 -21.31
CA LYS A 177 7.08 19.97 -20.33
C LYS A 177 5.78 20.54 -19.78
N LEU A 178 4.93 19.66 -19.27
CA LEU A 178 3.60 20.01 -18.78
C LEU A 178 3.62 21.11 -17.71
N GLN A 179 4.36 20.90 -16.63
CA GLN A 179 4.35 21.85 -15.51
C GLN A 179 5.06 23.17 -15.85
N ASP A 180 5.92 23.21 -16.87
CA ASP A 180 6.52 24.46 -17.36
C ASP A 180 5.50 25.33 -18.11
N VAL A 181 4.46 24.72 -18.68
CA VAL A 181 3.41 25.43 -19.43
C VAL A 181 2.26 25.83 -18.52
N VAL A 182 1.80 24.91 -17.66
CA VAL A 182 0.57 25.12 -16.90
C VAL A 182 0.77 25.23 -15.39
N GLY A 183 1.94 24.93 -14.85
CA GLY A 183 2.11 24.80 -13.39
C GLY A 183 1.50 23.52 -12.85
N ALA A 184 1.26 23.46 -11.54
CA ALA A 184 0.70 22.29 -10.87
C ALA A 184 0.04 22.68 -9.54
N ILE A 185 -0.86 21.83 -9.05
CA ILE A 185 -1.49 21.96 -7.73
C ILE A 185 -0.95 20.85 -6.82
N PRO A 186 -0.30 21.18 -5.68
CA PRO A 186 0.20 20.17 -4.74
C PRO A 186 -0.87 19.20 -4.23
N ILE A 187 -0.47 17.96 -3.94
CA ILE A 187 -1.34 16.96 -3.29
C ILE A 187 -1.36 17.23 -1.78
N GLY A 188 -2.55 17.20 -1.18
CA GLY A 188 -2.72 17.19 0.28
C GLY A 188 -3.01 15.77 0.76
N TYR A 189 -2.05 15.18 1.49
CA TYR A 189 -2.22 13.86 2.12
C TYR A 189 -2.79 14.00 3.53
N SER A 190 -3.64 13.05 3.89
CA SER A 190 -4.23 12.87 5.22
C SER A 190 -4.81 14.14 5.84
N THR A 191 -5.43 15.00 5.03
CA THR A 191 -5.92 16.32 5.45
C THR A 191 -7.24 16.28 6.23
N GLY A 192 -7.77 15.09 6.52
CA GLY A 192 -9.10 14.91 7.08
C GLY A 192 -10.22 15.22 6.07
N PHE A 193 -11.47 15.02 6.50
CA PHE A 193 -12.66 15.13 5.65
C PHE A 193 -13.37 16.48 5.75
N ASP A 194 -13.23 17.19 6.87
CA ASP A 194 -14.05 18.36 7.20
C ASP A 194 -13.49 19.66 6.61
N HIS A 195 -13.78 19.87 5.32
CA HIS A 195 -13.36 21.08 4.60
C HIS A 195 -14.59 21.88 4.17
N PRO A 196 -14.90 23.02 4.83
CA PRO A 196 -16.16 23.74 4.60
C PRO A 196 -16.24 24.44 3.24
N ARG A 197 -15.10 24.55 2.53
CA ARG A 197 -15.01 25.14 1.20
C ARG A 197 -14.05 24.32 0.34
N THR A 198 -14.59 23.28 -0.28
CA THR A 198 -13.88 22.47 -1.27
C THR A 198 -14.40 22.83 -2.65
N ARG A 199 -13.49 23.16 -3.55
CA ARG A 199 -13.77 23.45 -4.95
C ARG A 199 -13.61 22.17 -5.77
N VAL A 200 -14.64 21.80 -6.51
CA VAL A 200 -14.63 20.64 -7.42
C VAL A 200 -14.59 21.16 -8.85
N ILE A 201 -13.76 20.55 -9.70
CA ILE A 201 -13.74 20.85 -11.14
C ILE A 201 -13.95 19.57 -11.92
N GLY A 202 -14.83 19.58 -12.92
CA GLY A 202 -15.11 18.40 -13.75
C GLY A 202 -15.49 18.77 -15.18
N TYR A 203 -15.39 17.83 -16.10
CA TYR A 203 -15.73 18.00 -17.52
C TYR A 203 -16.92 17.10 -17.91
N PRO A 204 -18.16 17.47 -17.53
CA PRO A 204 -19.31 16.61 -17.73
C PRO A 204 -19.69 16.46 -19.21
N TYR A 205 -20.28 15.30 -19.53
CA TYR A 205 -20.97 15.01 -20.77
C TYR A 205 -22.38 14.51 -20.45
N LEU A 206 -23.38 15.27 -20.87
CA LEU A 206 -24.76 14.82 -20.94
C LEU A 206 -25.29 15.03 -22.35
N ASP A 207 -25.61 13.93 -23.02
CA ASP A 207 -26.46 13.98 -24.20
C ASP A 207 -27.92 13.98 -23.75
N ASN A 208 -28.50 15.17 -23.58
CA ASN A 208 -29.90 15.34 -23.18
C ASN A 208 -30.83 15.72 -24.35
N GLY A 209 -30.31 15.74 -25.58
CA GLY A 209 -31.06 16.15 -26.78
C GLY A 209 -31.49 17.63 -26.80
N ASP A 210 -31.06 18.46 -25.84
CA ASP A 210 -31.35 19.89 -25.76
C ASP A 210 -30.16 20.71 -26.33
N PRO A 211 -30.32 21.39 -27.48
CA PRO A 211 -29.26 22.17 -28.11
C PRO A 211 -28.85 23.43 -27.31
N HIS A 212 -29.57 23.78 -26.24
CA HIS A 212 -29.27 24.91 -25.36
C HIS A 212 -28.55 24.50 -24.07
N TYR A 213 -28.34 23.20 -23.84
CA TYR A 213 -27.57 22.75 -22.69
C TYR A 213 -26.06 22.80 -22.97
N HIS A 214 -25.34 23.42 -22.03
CA HIS A 214 -23.89 23.46 -21.97
C HIS A 214 -23.55 22.96 -20.55
N PRO A 215 -22.93 21.76 -20.37
CA PRO A 215 -21.69 21.36 -21.04
C PRO A 215 -21.75 20.02 -21.81
N LYS A 216 -21.17 20.03 -23.01
CA LYS A 216 -20.63 18.84 -23.69
C LYS A 216 -19.11 19.00 -23.65
N GLN A 217 -18.48 18.57 -22.56
CA GLN A 217 -17.04 18.74 -22.24
C GLN A 217 -16.57 20.17 -21.88
N ASP A 218 -17.44 21.15 -21.61
CA ASP A 218 -17.00 22.41 -20.99
C ASP A 218 -16.79 22.24 -19.48
N PRO A 219 -15.81 22.92 -18.85
CA PRO A 219 -15.51 22.72 -17.44
C PRO A 219 -16.60 23.30 -16.53
N LEU A 220 -16.91 22.54 -15.49
CA LEU A 220 -17.86 22.86 -14.43
C LEU A 220 -17.10 23.19 -13.14
N ASP A 221 -17.52 24.25 -12.45
CA ASP A 221 -17.01 24.66 -11.15
C ASP A 221 -18.11 24.57 -10.10
N CYS A 222 -17.79 23.97 -8.95
CA CYS A 222 -18.64 23.95 -7.77
C CYS A 222 -17.78 24.20 -6.54
N THR A 223 -18.31 24.93 -5.56
CA THR A 223 -17.72 25.01 -4.22
C THR A 223 -18.76 24.58 -3.19
N SER A 224 -18.44 23.53 -2.44
CA SER A 224 -19.35 22.91 -1.46
C SER A 224 -18.53 22.36 -0.28
N PRO A 225 -19.11 22.15 0.90
CA PRO A 225 -18.43 21.45 1.97
C PRO A 225 -18.11 20.00 1.58
N MET A 226 -16.87 19.59 1.79
CA MET A 226 -16.50 18.17 1.79
C MET A 226 -16.74 17.59 3.18
N LYS A 227 -17.21 16.34 3.23
CA LYS A 227 -17.55 15.63 4.47
C LYS A 227 -17.17 14.15 4.39
N LYS A 228 -17.08 13.50 5.54
CA LYS A 228 -16.86 12.06 5.64
C LYS A 228 -18.13 11.30 5.27
N PHE A 229 -18.00 10.31 4.39
CA PHE A 229 -19.03 9.31 4.10
C PHE A 229 -18.48 7.92 4.44
N THR A 230 -19.19 7.17 5.27
CA THR A 230 -18.81 5.80 5.63
C THR A 230 -19.98 4.87 5.32
N THR A 231 -19.69 3.78 4.62
CA THR A 231 -20.69 2.79 4.22
C THR A 231 -20.14 1.37 4.37
N GLY A 232 -21.04 0.40 4.58
CA GLY A 232 -20.72 -1.02 4.47
C GLY A 232 -20.80 -1.51 3.03
N ASP A 233 -20.56 -2.81 2.84
CA ASP A 233 -20.68 -3.46 1.53
C ASP A 233 -22.13 -3.38 1.02
N GLU A 234 -22.33 -2.87 -0.20
CA GLU A 234 -23.67 -2.68 -0.79
C GLU A 234 -23.63 -2.86 -2.32
N GLY A 235 -24.64 -3.53 -2.88
CA GLY A 235 -24.80 -3.63 -4.33
C GLY A 235 -23.64 -4.30 -5.07
N GLY A 236 -22.85 -5.14 -4.38
CA GLY A 236 -21.63 -5.75 -4.92
C GLY A 236 -20.40 -4.86 -4.86
N TRP A 237 -20.46 -3.71 -4.19
CA TRP A 237 -19.33 -2.81 -3.95
C TRP A 237 -18.83 -2.94 -2.52
N LYS A 238 -17.51 -3.00 -2.35
CA LYS A 238 -16.86 -3.02 -1.04
C LYS A 238 -17.04 -1.66 -0.35
N GLY A 239 -17.56 -1.68 0.87
CA GLY A 239 -17.73 -0.49 1.70
C GLY A 239 -16.41 0.07 2.20
N GLY A 240 -16.46 1.28 2.76
CA GLY A 240 -15.28 2.00 3.18
C GLY A 240 -15.61 3.39 3.71
N THR A 241 -14.57 4.22 3.84
CA THR A 241 -14.70 5.64 4.18
C THR A 241 -14.17 6.50 3.03
N PHE A 242 -14.98 7.46 2.60
CA PHE A 242 -14.75 8.28 1.42
C PHE A 242 -14.96 9.75 1.74
N SER A 243 -14.34 10.60 0.93
CA SER A 243 -14.70 12.02 0.85
C SER A 243 -15.96 12.16 0.01
N GLN A 244 -16.99 12.80 0.55
CA GLN A 244 -18.22 13.12 -0.17
C GLN A 244 -18.35 14.63 -0.36
N ILE A 245 -18.81 15.02 -1.56
CA ILE A 245 -19.20 16.39 -1.85
C ILE A 245 -20.50 16.42 -2.67
N ASP A 246 -21.40 17.32 -2.31
CA ASP A 246 -22.69 17.46 -2.98
C ASP A 246 -22.60 18.67 -3.94
N CYS A 247 -22.48 18.36 -5.22
CA CYS A 247 -22.36 19.29 -6.34
C CYS A 247 -23.15 18.72 -7.51
N ASP A 248 -24.21 19.40 -7.97
CA ASP A 248 -25.00 18.85 -9.08
C ASP A 248 -24.36 19.07 -10.45
N GLY A 249 -24.65 18.18 -11.39
CA GLY A 249 -24.12 18.22 -12.75
C GLY A 249 -22.79 17.49 -12.93
N TYR A 250 -22.25 16.87 -11.87
CA TYR A 250 -21.05 16.04 -11.92
C TYR A 250 -21.39 14.62 -12.37
N VAL A 251 -21.76 14.54 -13.65
CA VAL A 251 -22.14 13.33 -14.37
C VAL A 251 -20.94 12.72 -15.10
N SER A 252 -21.21 11.83 -16.07
CA SER A 252 -20.17 11.13 -16.83
C SER A 252 -19.15 12.07 -17.44
N GLY A 253 -17.87 11.70 -17.35
CA GLY A 253 -16.73 12.51 -17.80
C GLY A 253 -16.15 13.45 -16.75
N THR A 254 -16.77 13.55 -15.57
CA THR A 254 -16.16 14.27 -14.43
C THR A 254 -15.17 13.45 -13.62
N SER A 255 -15.11 12.12 -13.84
CA SER A 255 -14.15 11.22 -13.23
C SER A 255 -12.71 11.71 -13.35
N GLY A 256 -11.96 11.67 -12.25
CA GLY A 256 -10.61 12.20 -12.14
C GLY A 256 -10.53 13.72 -11.93
N GLY A 257 -11.65 14.43 -11.95
CA GLY A 257 -11.71 15.87 -11.65
C GLY A 257 -11.37 16.17 -10.19
N PRO A 258 -10.61 17.23 -9.87
CA PRO A 258 -10.03 17.40 -8.54
C PRO A 258 -11.01 17.97 -7.51
N PHE A 259 -10.80 17.59 -6.25
CA PHE A 259 -11.33 18.24 -5.05
C PHE A 259 -10.21 19.11 -4.47
N ILE A 260 -10.38 20.43 -4.48
CA ILE A 260 -9.35 21.42 -4.16
C ILE A 260 -9.72 22.21 -2.92
N ILE A 261 -8.82 22.28 -1.94
CA ILE A 261 -8.93 23.11 -0.73
C ILE A 261 -7.85 24.19 -0.70
N GLY A 262 -7.84 25.04 0.32
CA GLY A 262 -6.70 25.93 0.61
C GLY A 262 -6.74 27.31 -0.05
N GLY A 263 -7.70 27.56 -0.96
CA GLY A 263 -7.91 28.89 -1.56
C GLY A 263 -6.68 29.39 -2.31
N ASP A 264 -5.96 30.35 -1.73
CA ASP A 264 -4.74 30.95 -2.31
C ASP A 264 -3.52 30.01 -2.29
N ASP A 265 -3.52 29.00 -1.42
CA ASP A 265 -2.53 27.90 -1.40
C ASP A 265 -3.24 26.57 -1.71
N PRO A 266 -3.59 26.34 -2.99
CA PRO A 266 -4.49 25.26 -3.35
C PRO A 266 -3.83 23.88 -3.17
N LYS A 267 -4.59 22.92 -2.64
CA LYS A 267 -4.18 21.50 -2.57
C LYS A 267 -5.26 20.60 -3.12
N VAL A 268 -4.88 19.61 -3.93
CA VAL A 268 -5.78 18.53 -4.36
C VAL A 268 -5.84 17.48 -3.25
N VAL A 269 -7.04 17.25 -2.70
CA VAL A 269 -7.29 16.32 -1.58
C VAL A 269 -8.26 15.20 -1.94
N GLY A 270 -8.56 15.08 -3.23
CA GLY A 270 -9.44 14.07 -3.79
C GLY A 270 -9.54 14.25 -5.31
N VAL A 271 -10.00 13.21 -5.97
CA VAL A 271 -10.48 13.20 -7.35
C VAL A 271 -11.85 12.51 -7.42
N THR A 272 -12.75 12.95 -8.30
CA THR A 272 -14.04 12.28 -8.53
C THR A 272 -13.80 10.81 -8.88
N GLY A 273 -14.15 9.92 -7.96
CA GLY A 273 -13.85 8.50 -7.99
C GLY A 273 -14.25 7.83 -6.66
N GLY A 274 -13.73 6.65 -6.39
CA GLY A 274 -13.90 5.95 -5.12
C GLY A 274 -15.18 5.14 -5.06
N TRP A 275 -16.02 5.35 -4.03
CA TRP A 275 -17.30 4.66 -3.88
C TRP A 275 -18.13 4.71 -5.15
N GLN A 276 -18.40 3.54 -5.73
CA GLN A 276 -19.14 3.40 -7.01
C GLN A 276 -18.56 4.29 -8.12
N THR A 277 -17.23 4.32 -8.26
CA THR A 277 -16.50 5.07 -9.29
C THR A 277 -16.83 6.57 -9.30
N GLY A 278 -17.04 7.16 -8.12
CA GLY A 278 -17.42 8.58 -7.98
C GLY A 278 -18.87 8.82 -7.62
N GLY A 279 -19.68 7.77 -7.47
CA GLY A 279 -21.04 7.83 -6.91
C GLY A 279 -22.14 7.40 -7.88
N HIS A 280 -23.31 7.06 -7.34
CA HIS A 280 -24.49 6.60 -8.09
C HIS A 280 -25.45 7.72 -8.51
N SER A 281 -25.15 8.98 -8.18
CA SER A 281 -26.02 10.10 -8.51
C SER A 281 -25.23 11.24 -9.12
N ALA A 282 -25.88 11.98 -10.00
CA ALA A 282 -25.33 13.15 -10.66
C ALA A 282 -25.18 14.39 -9.75
N ASP A 283 -25.68 14.30 -8.50
CA ASP A 283 -25.73 15.38 -7.50
C ASP A 283 -24.66 15.23 -6.40
N THR A 284 -24.01 14.07 -6.32
CA THR A 284 -23.08 13.72 -5.25
C THR A 284 -21.89 12.99 -5.83
N SER A 285 -20.71 13.56 -5.62
CA SER A 285 -19.44 12.96 -6.00
C SER A 285 -18.70 12.44 -4.77
N TYR A 286 -18.00 11.33 -4.97
CA TYR A 286 -17.10 10.77 -3.97
C TYR A 286 -15.64 10.87 -4.41
N SER A 287 -14.74 10.68 -3.46
CA SER A 287 -13.34 10.39 -3.71
C SER A 287 -12.84 9.39 -2.68
N SER A 288 -11.95 8.50 -3.11
CA SER A 288 -11.02 7.81 -2.21
C SER A 288 -10.34 8.79 -1.27
N TYR A 289 -10.06 8.36 -0.03
CA TYR A 289 -9.30 9.20 0.89
C TYR A 289 -7.83 9.26 0.46
N PHE A 290 -7.24 10.45 0.49
CA PHE A 290 -5.84 10.64 0.09
C PHE A 290 -4.93 10.39 1.28
N ASP A 291 -4.48 9.16 1.46
CA ASP A 291 -3.56 8.75 2.52
C ASP A 291 -2.23 8.21 1.94
N SER A 292 -1.58 7.30 2.68
CA SER A 292 -0.34 6.65 2.26
C SER A 292 -0.47 5.90 0.93
N ASP A 293 -1.65 5.44 0.52
CA ASP A 293 -1.82 4.76 -0.76
C ASP A 293 -1.58 5.70 -1.94
N VAL A 294 -2.12 6.92 -1.90
CA VAL A 294 -1.86 7.92 -2.96
C VAL A 294 -0.39 8.30 -2.97
N LYS A 295 0.24 8.41 -1.79
CA LYS A 295 1.67 8.71 -1.70
C LYS A 295 2.52 7.60 -2.32
N ARG A 296 2.20 6.34 -2.04
CA ARG A 296 2.88 5.17 -2.62
C ARG A 296 2.80 5.17 -4.16
N ILE A 297 1.63 5.45 -4.72
CA ILE A 297 1.46 5.53 -6.18
C ILE A 297 2.24 6.71 -6.77
N TYR A 298 2.26 7.85 -6.07
CA TYR A 298 3.06 9.01 -6.46
C TYR A 298 4.55 8.70 -6.49
N ASP A 299 5.08 8.11 -5.41
CA ASP A 299 6.50 7.79 -5.31
C ASP A 299 6.90 6.78 -6.40
N ALA A 300 6.10 5.73 -6.64
CA ALA A 300 6.33 4.78 -7.73
C ALA A 300 6.36 5.45 -9.12
N ALA A 301 5.45 6.40 -9.37
CA ALA A 301 5.46 7.18 -10.61
C ALA A 301 6.73 8.07 -10.73
N VAL A 302 7.20 8.63 -9.61
CA VAL A 302 8.43 9.46 -9.59
C VAL A 302 9.63 8.60 -9.99
N ASP A 303 9.71 7.41 -9.41
CA ASP A 303 10.80 6.45 -9.65
C ASP A 303 10.65 5.70 -10.98
N GLY A 304 9.48 5.77 -11.60
CA GLY A 304 9.23 5.23 -12.94
C GLY A 304 8.98 3.72 -12.97
N HIS A 305 8.53 3.13 -11.86
CA HIS A 305 8.12 1.73 -11.79
C HIS A 305 6.63 1.61 -11.43
N GLN A 306 6.00 0.49 -11.77
CA GLN A 306 4.61 0.26 -11.41
C GLN A 306 4.46 0.14 -9.87
N PRO A 307 3.37 0.65 -9.27
CA PRO A 307 3.14 0.52 -7.84
C PRO A 307 3.02 -0.96 -7.45
N THR A 308 3.67 -1.37 -6.35
CA THR A 308 3.47 -2.71 -5.79
C THR A 308 2.15 -2.82 -5.05
N PRO A 309 1.44 -3.97 -5.13
CA PRO A 309 0.26 -4.21 -4.31
C PRO A 309 0.61 -4.15 -2.81
N ILE A 310 -0.26 -3.53 -2.00
CA ILE A 310 -0.21 -3.76 -0.55
C ILE A 310 -0.73 -5.17 -0.29
N VAL A 311 0.09 -5.98 0.35
CA VAL A 311 -0.24 -7.38 0.70
C VAL A 311 -0.76 -7.51 2.12
N LEU A 312 -0.55 -6.51 2.97
CA LEU A 312 -1.03 -6.51 4.34
C LEU A 312 -2.55 -6.29 4.37
N PRO A 313 -3.32 -7.07 5.14
CA PRO A 313 -4.75 -6.88 5.29
C PRO A 313 -5.06 -5.65 6.17
N ALA A 314 -6.32 -5.24 6.19
CA ALA A 314 -6.78 -4.09 6.98
C ALA A 314 -6.63 -4.30 8.50
N ALA A 315 -6.66 -3.20 9.27
CA ALA A 315 -6.52 -3.22 10.73
C ALA A 315 -7.54 -4.13 11.45
N SER A 316 -8.75 -4.28 10.89
CA SER A 316 -9.76 -5.20 11.42
C SER A 316 -9.27 -6.65 11.45
N THR A 317 -8.48 -7.07 10.48
CA THR A 317 -7.82 -8.39 10.46
C THR A 317 -6.65 -8.42 11.44
N TRP A 318 -5.82 -7.37 11.49
CA TRP A 318 -4.68 -7.28 12.43
C TRP A 318 -5.07 -7.34 13.89
N LYS A 319 -6.32 -7.03 14.26
CA LYS A 319 -6.87 -7.29 15.60
C LYS A 319 -6.84 -8.77 16.00
N HIS A 320 -6.74 -9.65 15.03
CA HIS A 320 -6.72 -11.10 15.20
C HIS A 320 -5.31 -11.69 15.09
N ALA A 321 -4.27 -10.89 14.85
CA ALA A 321 -2.89 -11.35 14.97
C ALA A 321 -2.61 -11.66 16.44
N LYS A 322 -2.40 -12.94 16.75
CA LYS A 322 -2.15 -13.43 18.11
C LYS A 322 -0.70 -13.25 18.49
N ASP A 323 0.20 -13.46 17.53
CA ASP A 323 1.64 -13.32 17.72
C ASP A 323 2.37 -13.10 16.38
N ILE A 324 3.58 -12.53 16.44
CA ILE A 324 4.43 -12.26 15.28
C ILE A 324 5.89 -12.66 15.56
N ALA A 325 6.59 -13.11 14.51
CA ALA A 325 8.01 -13.39 14.58
C ALA A 325 8.72 -12.90 13.31
N SER A 326 9.91 -12.31 13.47
CA SER A 326 10.75 -11.84 12.36
C SER A 326 11.77 -12.92 12.00
N GLY A 327 11.95 -13.21 10.71
CA GLY A 327 12.94 -14.20 10.28
C GLY A 327 13.07 -14.28 8.77
N TYR A 328 14.04 -15.05 8.28
CA TYR A 328 14.27 -15.29 6.87
C TYR A 328 13.59 -16.59 6.42
N PHE A 329 12.33 -16.49 5.98
CA PHE A 329 11.53 -17.62 5.52
C PHE A 329 11.45 -17.73 3.98
N ALA A 330 11.76 -16.66 3.26
CA ALA A 330 11.66 -16.57 1.80
C ALA A 330 13.01 -16.40 1.09
N LEU A 331 14.05 -17.06 1.62
CA LEU A 331 15.41 -17.04 1.06
C LEU A 331 15.45 -17.41 -0.43
N ASN A 332 16.35 -16.77 -1.18
CA ASN A 332 16.47 -16.94 -2.63
C ASN A 332 15.21 -16.51 -3.40
N GLY A 333 14.45 -15.58 -2.83
CA GLY A 333 13.34 -14.93 -3.48
C GLY A 333 13.78 -14.09 -4.71
N PRO A 334 12.84 -13.42 -5.39
CA PRO A 334 13.16 -12.53 -6.50
C PRO A 334 13.90 -11.26 -6.08
N VAL A 335 14.08 -11.03 -4.78
CA VAL A 335 14.74 -9.88 -4.19
C VAL A 335 16.24 -10.17 -4.04
N SER A 336 17.10 -9.21 -4.38
CA SER A 336 18.57 -9.40 -4.37
C SER A 336 19.25 -9.12 -3.03
N GLU A 337 18.59 -8.35 -2.15
CA GLU A 337 19.01 -8.06 -0.77
C GLU A 337 17.87 -8.58 0.12
N ASP A 338 18.06 -9.75 0.73
CA ASP A 338 17.03 -10.39 1.54
C ASP A 338 16.84 -9.60 2.84
N HIS A 339 15.70 -8.94 2.97
CA HIS A 339 15.19 -8.44 4.26
C HIS A 339 14.48 -9.57 5.00
N MET A 340 14.33 -9.45 6.31
CA MET A 340 13.50 -10.35 7.08
C MET A 340 12.04 -10.27 6.64
N ASP A 341 11.38 -11.40 6.79
CA ASP A 341 9.97 -11.59 6.62
C ASP A 341 9.26 -11.52 7.98
N MET A 342 7.95 -11.30 7.95
CA MET A 342 7.09 -11.34 9.13
C MET A 342 6.22 -12.58 9.10
N PHE A 343 6.44 -13.49 10.04
CA PHE A 343 5.53 -14.60 10.32
C PHE A 343 4.43 -14.15 11.28
N VAL A 344 3.19 -14.54 11.00
CA VAL A 344 2.01 -14.20 11.81
C VAL A 344 1.25 -15.46 12.18
N LEU A 345 0.99 -15.62 13.48
CA LEU A 345 0.01 -16.57 14.02
C LEU A 345 -1.32 -15.84 14.22
N TRP A 346 -2.36 -16.25 13.50
CA TRP A 346 -3.70 -15.69 13.63
C TRP A 346 -4.53 -16.39 14.70
N SER A 347 -5.52 -15.69 15.24
CA SER A 347 -6.38 -16.19 16.33
C SER A 347 -7.23 -17.42 15.97
N ASP A 348 -7.42 -17.70 14.68
CA ASP A 348 -8.09 -18.91 14.16
C ASP A 348 -7.11 -20.05 13.84
N GLY A 349 -5.82 -19.85 14.14
CA GLY A 349 -4.75 -20.82 13.92
C GLY A 349 -4.22 -20.86 12.49
N GLU A 350 -4.58 -19.89 11.64
CA GLU A 350 -3.89 -19.67 10.37
C GLU A 350 -2.47 -19.15 10.60
N LEU A 351 -1.56 -19.52 9.70
CA LEU A 351 -0.15 -19.14 9.71
C LEU A 351 0.22 -18.51 8.37
N THR A 352 0.75 -17.29 8.44
CA THR A 352 1.07 -16.49 7.25
C THR A 352 2.48 -15.92 7.35
N ILE A 353 3.21 -15.95 6.25
CA ILE A 353 4.44 -15.18 6.06
C ILE A 353 4.12 -13.98 5.16
N TYR A 354 4.51 -12.78 5.59
CA TYR A 354 4.62 -11.61 4.74
C TYR A 354 6.08 -11.43 4.38
N ARG A 355 6.39 -11.59 3.10
CA ARG A 355 7.77 -11.56 2.62
C ARG A 355 8.32 -10.13 2.64
N GLY A 356 9.51 -9.97 3.20
CA GLY A 356 10.27 -8.73 3.19
C GLY A 356 10.52 -8.27 1.76
N ALA A 357 10.20 -7.01 1.48
CA ALA A 357 10.29 -6.46 0.15
C ALA A 357 11.69 -5.91 -0.14
N GLY A 358 12.13 -6.03 -1.39
CA GLY A 358 13.40 -5.44 -1.80
C GLY A 358 13.37 -3.92 -1.92
N LYS A 359 14.55 -3.32 -1.95
CA LYS A 359 14.78 -1.89 -2.23
C LYS A 359 13.82 -1.32 -3.28
N GLY A 360 13.00 -0.34 -2.88
CA GLY A 360 12.03 0.37 -3.74
C GLY A 360 10.63 -0.26 -3.82
N LEU A 361 10.44 -1.45 -3.25
CA LEU A 361 9.14 -2.06 -3.00
C LEU A 361 8.88 -1.86 -1.50
N ASN A 362 7.77 -1.23 -1.10
CA ASN A 362 7.43 -1.01 0.32
C ASN A 362 7.65 -2.27 1.16
N TYR A 363 7.94 -2.14 2.45
CA TYR A 363 8.31 -3.17 3.44
C TYR A 363 7.92 -4.65 3.25
N PHE A 364 6.71 -4.96 2.76
CA PHE A 364 6.30 -6.34 2.44
C PHE A 364 5.66 -6.44 1.06
N ASP A 365 6.06 -7.44 0.26
CA ASP A 365 5.67 -7.53 -1.16
C ASP A 365 4.80 -8.74 -1.51
N LYS A 366 4.70 -9.72 -0.61
CA LYS A 366 3.97 -10.97 -0.85
C LYS A 366 3.39 -11.56 0.43
N GLU A 367 2.13 -11.96 0.36
CA GLU A 367 1.49 -12.82 1.36
C GLU A 367 1.66 -14.29 0.98
N ILE A 368 2.08 -15.12 1.93
CA ILE A 368 2.26 -16.56 1.77
C ILE A 368 1.57 -17.28 2.92
N ARG A 369 0.51 -18.02 2.60
CA ARG A 369 -0.21 -18.82 3.59
C ARG A 369 0.50 -20.16 3.80
N VAL A 370 1.21 -20.28 4.92
CA VAL A 370 1.94 -21.49 5.34
C VAL A 370 0.96 -22.61 5.67
N GLN A 371 -0.08 -22.28 6.44
CA GLN A 371 -1.13 -23.21 6.84
C GLN A 371 -2.44 -22.47 7.07
N GLY A 372 -3.57 -23.03 6.62
CA GLY A 372 -4.89 -22.45 6.93
C GLY A 372 -5.33 -22.65 8.38
N PRO A 373 -6.53 -22.14 8.76
CA PRO A 373 -7.04 -22.21 10.11
C PRO A 373 -7.10 -23.64 10.65
N THR A 374 -6.59 -23.84 11.85
CA THR A 374 -6.65 -25.13 12.53
C THR A 374 -6.90 -24.97 14.01
N LYS A 375 -7.68 -25.91 14.56
CA LYS A 375 -8.01 -25.93 15.99
C LYS A 375 -6.79 -26.13 16.89
N LEU A 376 -5.82 -26.92 16.43
CA LEU A 376 -4.58 -27.16 17.18
C LEU A 376 -3.86 -25.83 17.46
N TRP A 377 -3.60 -25.04 16.42
CA TRP A 377 -2.88 -23.78 16.56
C TRP A 377 -3.71 -22.71 17.24
N ALA A 378 -4.98 -22.57 16.86
CA ALA A 378 -5.90 -21.59 17.46
C ALA A 378 -5.99 -21.73 18.98
N ASP A 379 -6.24 -22.98 19.43
CA ASP A 379 -6.60 -23.27 20.81
C ASP A 379 -5.35 -23.55 21.67
N HIS A 380 -4.21 -23.97 21.09
CA HIS A 380 -3.05 -24.45 21.86
C HIS A 380 -1.71 -23.76 21.60
N ALA A 381 -1.45 -23.12 20.45
CA ALA A 381 -0.18 -22.40 20.25
C ALA A 381 -0.22 -21.10 21.08
N VAL A 382 0.75 -20.88 21.96
CA VAL A 382 0.76 -19.71 22.87
C VAL A 382 1.67 -18.62 22.36
N GLN A 383 2.87 -18.98 21.91
CA GLN A 383 3.88 -18.04 21.43
C GLN A 383 4.72 -18.68 20.33
N VAL A 384 5.15 -17.87 19.36
CA VAL A 384 6.05 -18.25 18.28
C VAL A 384 7.26 -17.33 18.25
N VAL A 385 8.44 -17.89 18.01
CA VAL A 385 9.67 -17.13 17.76
C VAL A 385 10.40 -17.75 16.57
N ALA A 386 11.19 -16.93 15.88
CA ALA A 386 11.89 -17.34 14.69
C ALA A 386 13.39 -17.04 14.81
N GLY A 387 14.20 -17.92 14.24
CA GLY A 387 15.66 -17.88 14.33
C GLY A 387 16.26 -19.04 13.57
N ASP A 388 17.56 -18.97 13.26
CA ASP A 388 18.27 -20.05 12.57
C ASP A 388 18.85 -21.04 13.59
N PHE A 389 17.98 -21.83 14.21
CA PHE A 389 18.33 -22.83 15.23
C PHE A 389 19.01 -24.08 14.63
N THR A 390 18.81 -24.35 13.34
CA THR A 390 19.40 -25.50 12.65
C THR A 390 20.70 -25.19 11.91
N GLY A 391 21.01 -23.91 11.72
CA GLY A 391 22.25 -23.40 11.12
C GLY A 391 22.30 -23.53 9.60
N ASP A 392 21.14 -23.50 8.93
CA ASP A 392 21.01 -23.67 7.48
C ASP A 392 20.81 -22.34 6.72
N ASN A 393 20.90 -21.21 7.43
CA ASN A 393 20.59 -19.83 7.05
C ASN A 393 19.10 -19.50 6.97
N GLY A 394 18.20 -20.48 6.85
CA GLY A 394 16.76 -20.27 6.89
C GLY A 394 16.28 -20.14 8.33
N SER A 395 15.28 -19.29 8.56
CA SER A 395 14.66 -19.23 9.88
C SER A 395 13.77 -20.45 10.11
N ASP A 396 14.02 -21.13 11.22
CA ASP A 396 13.13 -22.09 11.81
C ASP A 396 12.08 -21.36 12.66
N LEU A 397 10.99 -22.06 12.99
CA LEU A 397 9.95 -21.56 13.89
C LEU A 397 9.92 -22.41 15.16
N MET A 398 10.10 -21.78 16.32
CA MET A 398 9.86 -22.43 17.61
C MET A 398 8.49 -22.03 18.15
N VAL A 399 7.72 -23.01 18.56
CA VAL A 399 6.37 -22.85 19.11
C VAL A 399 6.35 -23.32 20.55
N ARG A 400 5.81 -22.50 21.43
CA ARG A 400 5.43 -22.88 22.78
C ARG A 400 3.94 -23.18 22.82
N TRP A 401 3.59 -24.36 23.32
CA TRP A 401 2.21 -24.80 23.43
C TRP A 401 1.63 -24.56 24.83
N SER A 402 0.30 -24.58 24.92
CA SER A 402 -0.48 -24.32 26.14
C SER A 402 -0.20 -25.32 27.29
N ASP A 403 0.32 -26.50 26.98
CA ASP A 403 0.75 -27.49 27.96
C ASP A 403 2.24 -27.38 28.33
N GLY A 404 2.92 -26.35 27.82
CA GLY A 404 4.34 -26.10 28.04
C GLY A 404 5.28 -26.91 27.14
N GLU A 405 4.76 -27.70 26.19
CA GLU A 405 5.60 -28.30 25.16
C GLU A 405 6.31 -27.21 24.34
N LEU A 406 7.55 -27.50 23.91
CA LEU A 406 8.26 -26.73 22.90
C LEU A 406 8.53 -27.59 21.67
N THR A 407 8.15 -27.06 20.52
CA THR A 407 8.37 -27.70 19.22
C THR A 407 9.14 -26.76 18.31
N LEU A 408 10.15 -27.28 17.63
CA LEU A 408 10.88 -26.60 16.57
C LEU A 408 10.42 -27.14 15.21
N TYR A 409 10.04 -26.25 14.31
CA TYR A 409 9.74 -26.51 12.92
C TYR A 409 10.90 -26.01 12.05
N PRO A 410 11.74 -26.91 11.51
CA PRO A 410 12.89 -26.48 10.73
C PRO A 410 12.52 -25.81 9.41
N SER A 411 13.28 -24.76 9.08
CA SER A 411 13.35 -24.10 7.76
C SER A 411 11.99 -23.76 7.14
N VAL A 412 11.08 -23.18 7.92
CA VAL A 412 9.72 -22.85 7.44
C VAL A 412 9.84 -21.94 6.21
N ASP A 413 9.14 -22.27 5.12
CA ASP A 413 9.25 -21.50 3.88
C ASP A 413 7.92 -21.41 3.13
N GLU A 414 7.95 -20.89 1.90
CA GLU A 414 6.75 -20.76 1.06
C GLU A 414 6.03 -22.09 0.76
N ARG A 415 6.68 -23.23 1.01
CA ARG A 415 6.13 -24.58 0.80
C ARG A 415 5.60 -25.19 2.10
N GLY A 416 5.66 -24.47 3.21
CA GLY A 416 5.12 -24.88 4.50
C GLY A 416 6.20 -25.42 5.45
N PHE A 417 5.81 -26.41 6.25
CA PHE A 417 6.68 -27.08 7.21
C PHE A 417 7.48 -28.22 6.57
N HIS A 418 8.72 -28.41 7.03
CA HIS A 418 9.62 -29.47 6.55
C HIS A 418 9.91 -30.56 7.58
N GLY A 419 9.10 -30.61 8.63
CA GLY A 419 9.20 -31.53 9.75
C GLY A 419 9.03 -30.81 11.09
N GLU A 420 9.11 -31.57 12.17
CA GLU A 420 9.03 -31.03 13.52
C GLU A 420 9.97 -31.79 14.47
N LYS A 421 10.44 -31.11 15.51
CA LYS A 421 11.27 -31.66 16.58
C LYS A 421 10.74 -31.17 17.92
N GLN A 422 10.37 -32.09 18.79
CA GLN A 422 10.01 -31.75 20.17
C GLN A 422 11.29 -31.45 20.96
N LEU A 423 11.48 -30.19 21.36
CA LEU A 423 12.62 -29.75 22.18
C LEU A 423 12.37 -30.00 23.67
N MET A 424 11.10 -29.90 24.07
CA MET A 424 10.65 -30.12 25.44
C MET A 424 9.26 -30.77 25.40
N PRO A 425 9.04 -31.96 25.99
CA PRO A 425 7.69 -32.51 26.14
C PRO A 425 6.81 -31.62 27.02
N PRO A 426 5.50 -31.88 27.15
CA PRO A 426 4.62 -31.12 28.04
C PRO A 426 5.25 -30.91 29.42
N ASN A 427 5.36 -29.66 29.85
CA ASN A 427 6.20 -29.27 30.97
C ASN A 427 5.59 -28.12 31.79
N ASP A 428 5.42 -28.35 33.09
CA ASP A 428 4.76 -27.39 33.97
C ASP A 428 5.55 -26.09 34.16
N THR A 429 6.88 -26.13 34.13
CA THR A 429 7.71 -24.91 34.21
C THR A 429 7.50 -24.05 32.96
N TRP A 430 7.48 -24.65 31.78
CA TRP A 430 7.26 -23.93 30.52
C TRP A 430 5.86 -23.33 30.39
N LYS A 431 4.86 -23.76 31.18
CA LYS A 431 3.57 -23.06 31.30
C LYS A 431 3.69 -21.68 31.98
N HIS A 432 4.81 -21.42 32.65
CA HIS A 432 5.10 -20.15 33.33
C HIS A 432 6.01 -19.21 32.53
N ALA A 433 6.39 -19.55 31.30
CA ALA A 433 6.96 -18.57 30.40
C ALA A 433 5.87 -17.56 29.99
N GLU A 434 6.24 -16.29 29.87
CA GLU A 434 5.30 -15.18 29.65
C GLU A 434 5.66 -14.39 28.40
N ALA A 435 6.95 -14.28 28.06
CA ALA A 435 7.39 -13.75 26.78
C ALA A 435 8.69 -14.46 26.33
N LEU A 436 8.84 -14.65 25.03
CA LEU A 436 9.99 -15.28 24.38
C LEU A 436 10.47 -14.38 23.24
N THR A 437 11.79 -14.34 23.02
CA THR A 437 12.38 -13.80 21.79
C THR A 437 13.63 -14.59 21.43
N ALA A 438 13.96 -14.67 20.15
CA ALA A 438 15.16 -15.32 19.66
C ALA A 438 16.12 -14.28 19.08
N GLY A 439 17.42 -14.51 19.20
CA GLY A 439 18.42 -13.57 18.71
C GLY A 439 19.82 -14.13 18.80
N ARG A 440 20.81 -13.24 18.70
CA ARG A 440 22.24 -13.60 18.77
C ARG A 440 22.89 -13.02 20.02
N TYR A 441 22.79 -13.74 21.12
CA TYR A 441 23.28 -13.38 22.46
C TYR A 441 24.56 -14.14 22.88
N GLY A 442 25.13 -15.02 22.03
CA GLY A 442 26.50 -15.52 22.18
C GLY A 442 26.90 -16.72 21.31
N GLY A 443 28.16 -17.13 21.43
CA GLY A 443 28.67 -18.45 21.02
C GLY A 443 28.88 -18.70 19.52
N ASN A 444 28.09 -18.11 18.63
CA ASN A 444 28.23 -18.30 17.19
C ASN A 444 27.66 -17.12 16.35
N LYS A 445 27.41 -17.34 15.04
CA LYS A 445 26.95 -16.31 14.09
C LYS A 445 25.44 -16.31 13.84
N TRP A 446 24.73 -17.31 14.33
CA TRP A 446 23.32 -17.57 14.07
C TRP A 446 22.43 -16.89 15.10
N GLN A 447 21.16 -16.73 14.73
CA GLN A 447 20.10 -16.25 15.63
C GLN A 447 19.48 -17.45 16.32
N ASP A 448 20.27 -18.15 17.13
CA ASP A 448 19.92 -19.45 17.71
C ASP A 448 19.87 -19.42 19.25
N ASP A 449 19.91 -18.23 19.84
CA ASP A 449 19.78 -18.04 21.28
C ASP A 449 18.35 -17.65 21.64
N LEU A 450 17.81 -18.25 22.71
CA LEU A 450 16.43 -18.00 23.16
C LEU A 450 16.42 -17.24 24.49
N VAL A 451 15.73 -16.11 24.56
CA VAL A 451 15.44 -15.40 25.81
C VAL A 451 14.03 -15.78 26.27
N VAL A 452 13.89 -16.07 27.55
CA VAL A 452 12.61 -16.40 28.19
C VAL A 452 12.41 -15.51 29.40
N ARG A 453 11.26 -14.83 29.44
CA ARG A 453 10.76 -14.12 30.62
C ARG A 453 9.76 -14.99 31.35
N TRP A 454 10.03 -15.29 32.61
CA TRP A 454 9.19 -16.14 33.45
C TRP A 454 8.20 -15.35 34.32
N SER A 455 7.10 -15.97 34.73
CA SER A 455 6.04 -15.36 35.56
C SER A 455 6.48 -14.89 36.95
N ASP A 456 7.64 -15.35 37.43
CA ASP A 456 8.26 -14.87 38.66
C ASP A 456 9.23 -13.69 38.47
N GLY A 457 9.39 -13.22 37.22
CA GLY A 457 10.28 -12.13 36.83
C GLY A 457 11.73 -12.56 36.57
N GLU A 458 12.03 -13.86 36.60
CA GLU A 458 13.31 -14.37 36.10
C GLU A 458 13.42 -14.12 34.58
N LEU A 459 14.63 -13.77 34.13
CA LEU A 459 15.01 -13.87 32.72
C LEU A 459 16.08 -14.94 32.55
N THR A 460 15.90 -15.77 31.54
CA THR A 460 16.83 -16.84 31.18
C THR A 460 17.20 -16.75 29.71
N VAL A 461 18.48 -16.87 29.39
CA VAL A 461 18.99 -17.04 28.03
C VAL A 461 19.44 -18.50 27.85
N TYR A 462 18.95 -19.16 26.81
CA TYR A 462 19.42 -20.48 26.36
C TYR A 462 20.31 -20.29 25.13
N GLN A 463 21.63 -20.33 25.35
CA GLN A 463 22.60 -20.06 24.29
C GLN A 463 22.89 -21.26 23.39
N ASN A 464 23.01 -21.05 22.07
CA ASN A 464 23.22 -22.06 21.03
C ASN A 464 22.13 -23.14 21.07
N THR A 465 20.87 -22.70 21.11
CA THR A 465 19.71 -23.61 21.03
C THR A 465 19.64 -24.16 19.63
N GLY A 466 19.39 -25.47 19.51
CA GLY A 466 19.21 -26.11 18.21
C GLY A 466 18.12 -27.15 18.28
N THR A 467 18.44 -28.40 17.93
CA THR A 467 17.52 -29.53 18.12
C THR A 467 17.30 -29.92 19.58
N SER A 468 17.88 -29.19 20.51
CA SER A 468 17.65 -29.21 21.95
C SER A 468 17.93 -27.82 22.50
N LEU A 469 17.35 -27.49 23.66
CA LEU A 469 17.69 -26.25 24.36
C LEU A 469 19.19 -26.14 24.62
N GLY A 470 19.70 -24.92 24.42
CA GLY A 470 21.10 -24.59 24.60
C GLY A 470 21.54 -24.48 26.05
N LYS A 471 22.71 -23.87 26.27
CA LYS A 471 23.24 -23.59 27.61
C LYS A 471 22.36 -22.57 28.33
N GLU A 472 21.76 -22.99 29.44
CA GLU A 472 20.95 -22.12 30.30
C GLU A 472 21.82 -21.12 31.08
N ILE A 473 21.44 -19.84 31.03
CA ILE A 473 22.03 -18.75 31.79
C ILE A 473 20.89 -17.93 32.39
N LYS A 474 20.81 -17.90 33.72
CA LYS A 474 19.88 -17.02 34.45
C LYS A 474 20.48 -15.62 34.47
N VAL A 475 19.94 -14.74 33.64
CA VAL A 475 20.47 -13.40 33.42
C VAL A 475 19.88 -12.39 34.41
N VAL A 476 18.64 -12.61 34.84
CA VAL A 476 17.96 -11.87 35.90
C VAL A 476 17.31 -12.86 36.87
N ASN A 477 17.59 -12.75 38.17
CA ASN A 477 16.92 -13.57 39.20
C ASN A 477 15.45 -13.14 39.42
N PRO A 478 14.58 -14.03 39.94
CA PRO A 478 13.19 -13.69 40.24
C PRO A 478 13.05 -12.39 41.05
N ASN A 479 12.24 -11.46 40.54
CA ASN A 479 12.07 -10.15 41.15
C ASN A 479 10.73 -9.50 40.75
N LYS A 480 10.38 -8.39 41.40
CA LYS A 480 9.11 -7.69 41.16
C LYS A 480 9.12 -6.81 39.91
N LEU A 481 10.26 -6.21 39.56
CA LEU A 481 10.35 -5.27 38.45
C LEU A 481 10.07 -5.98 37.13
N TRP A 482 10.76 -7.08 36.86
CA TRP A 482 10.67 -7.81 35.60
C TRP A 482 9.33 -8.54 35.38
N LYS A 483 8.48 -8.62 36.41
CA LYS A 483 7.05 -9.00 36.25
C LYS A 483 6.22 -7.94 35.53
N HIS A 484 6.78 -6.76 35.29
CA HIS A 484 6.16 -5.69 34.53
C HIS A 484 6.67 -5.61 33.09
N ALA A 485 7.70 -6.38 32.69
CA ALA A 485 8.05 -6.55 31.28
C ALA A 485 6.94 -7.37 30.61
N VAL A 486 6.22 -6.78 29.65
CA VAL A 486 5.04 -7.40 29.01
C VAL A 486 5.42 -8.06 27.70
N GLU A 487 6.14 -7.33 26.84
CA GLU A 487 6.63 -7.82 25.55
C GLU A 487 8.15 -7.68 25.49
N ILE A 488 8.79 -8.60 24.77
CA ILE A 488 10.23 -8.56 24.50
C ILE A 488 10.51 -8.81 23.02
N GLY A 489 11.47 -8.05 22.47
CA GLY A 489 11.98 -8.21 21.11
C GLY A 489 13.51 -8.22 21.11
N SER A 490 14.10 -8.53 19.97
CA SER A 490 15.55 -8.67 19.81
C SER A 490 16.01 -7.98 18.52
N GLY A 491 17.25 -7.50 18.48
CA GLY A 491 17.84 -6.88 17.29
C GLY A 491 19.22 -6.32 17.58
N ASP A 492 19.89 -5.76 16.58
CA ASP A 492 21.24 -5.19 16.71
C ASP A 492 21.19 -3.66 16.56
N TYR A 493 20.61 -2.98 17.55
CA TYR A 493 20.36 -1.54 17.51
C TYR A 493 21.62 -0.73 17.81
N THR A 494 22.51 -1.27 18.64
CA THR A 494 23.75 -0.61 19.05
C THR A 494 24.99 -1.07 18.26
N LYS A 495 24.83 -2.03 17.33
CA LYS A 495 25.79 -2.41 16.28
C LYS A 495 27.06 -3.03 16.83
N ASN A 496 26.90 -3.90 17.81
CA ASN A 496 27.93 -4.66 18.51
C ASN A 496 27.82 -6.16 18.17
N ASP A 497 28.70 -6.99 18.74
CA ASP A 497 28.79 -8.41 18.38
C ASP A 497 27.63 -9.27 18.96
N THR A 498 26.85 -8.72 19.90
CA THR A 498 25.73 -9.38 20.59
C THR A 498 24.48 -8.55 20.53
N TRP A 499 23.38 -9.14 20.08
CA TRP A 499 22.11 -8.45 19.97
C TRP A 499 21.62 -7.88 21.30
N ASP A 500 20.82 -6.84 21.16
CA ASP A 500 20.18 -6.08 22.20
C ASP A 500 18.77 -6.63 22.48
N LEU A 501 18.31 -6.47 23.72
CA LEU A 501 16.96 -6.84 24.13
C LEU A 501 16.07 -5.59 24.21
N VAL A 502 14.98 -5.57 23.46
CA VAL A 502 13.95 -4.54 23.57
C VAL A 502 12.88 -5.03 24.54
N VAL A 503 12.50 -4.19 25.49
CA VAL A 503 11.48 -4.49 26.51
C VAL A 503 10.41 -3.40 26.49
N ARG A 504 9.15 -3.82 26.35
CA ARG A 504 7.99 -2.96 26.57
C ARG A 504 7.36 -3.26 27.92
N TRP A 505 7.40 -2.27 28.80
CA TRP A 505 6.97 -2.36 30.20
C TRP A 505 5.48 -2.06 30.36
N SER A 506 4.83 -2.57 31.40
CA SER A 506 3.38 -2.50 31.58
C SER A 506 2.81 -1.08 31.67
N ASP A 507 3.63 -0.07 31.94
CA ASP A 507 3.30 1.36 31.98
C ASP A 507 3.63 2.11 30.67
N GLY A 508 3.99 1.36 29.62
CA GLY A 508 4.31 1.87 28.29
C GLY A 508 5.74 2.37 28.14
N GLU A 509 6.59 2.29 29.18
CA GLU A 509 8.03 2.50 28.98
C GLU A 509 8.58 1.50 27.95
N VAL A 510 9.52 1.95 27.13
CA VAL A 510 10.25 1.12 26.17
C VAL A 510 11.73 1.31 26.41
N THR A 511 12.43 0.20 26.63
CA THR A 511 13.84 0.18 26.99
C THR A 511 14.58 -0.81 26.12
N CYS A 512 15.70 -0.39 25.55
CA CYS A 512 16.66 -1.26 24.88
C CYS A 512 17.82 -1.53 25.86
N TYR A 513 18.10 -2.81 26.10
CA TYR A 513 19.28 -3.26 26.84
C TYR A 513 20.34 -3.70 25.85
N ASP A 514 21.45 -2.96 25.80
CA ASP A 514 22.53 -3.26 24.85
C ASP A 514 23.43 -4.40 25.31
N ASP A 515 24.06 -5.08 24.35
CA ASP A 515 25.00 -6.19 24.61
C ASP A 515 24.40 -7.22 25.60
N PHE A 516 23.15 -7.64 25.36
CA PHE A 516 22.35 -8.41 26.32
C PHE A 516 22.86 -9.84 26.50
N THR A 517 23.99 -10.01 27.19
CA THR A 517 24.66 -11.29 27.45
C THR A 517 25.15 -11.38 28.89
N GLY A 518 25.26 -12.58 29.45
CA GLY A 518 25.79 -12.76 30.81
C GLY A 518 24.80 -12.40 31.93
N SER A 519 25.12 -11.43 32.79
CA SER A 519 24.33 -11.07 33.98
C SER A 519 24.14 -9.56 34.04
N GLY A 520 23.00 -9.07 34.56
CA GLY A 520 22.53 -7.68 34.41
C GLY A 520 23.47 -6.51 34.75
N ASP A 521 24.63 -6.74 35.37
CA ASP A 521 25.65 -5.71 35.58
C ASP A 521 26.49 -5.42 34.32
N SER A 522 26.36 -6.21 33.25
CA SER A 522 27.13 -6.07 32.00
C SER A 522 26.41 -5.39 30.85
N TRP A 523 25.14 -5.02 31.00
CA TRP A 523 24.33 -4.42 29.93
C TRP A 523 24.25 -2.90 30.09
N GLY A 524 24.27 -2.17 28.98
CA GLY A 524 23.80 -0.80 28.92
C GLY A 524 22.27 -0.76 28.90
N GLU A 525 21.71 0.34 29.40
CA GLU A 525 20.27 0.56 29.46
C GLU A 525 19.92 1.87 28.78
N HIS A 526 19.13 1.78 27.71
CA HIS A 526 18.69 2.90 26.89
C HIS A 526 17.18 3.01 26.93
N ARG A 527 16.68 3.96 27.72
CA ARG A 527 15.24 4.23 27.76
C ARG A 527 14.82 5.04 26.52
N TRP A 528 14.28 4.35 25.52
CA TRP A 528 13.77 4.94 24.30
C TRP A 528 12.49 5.75 24.51
N LYS A 529 11.60 5.28 25.38
CA LYS A 529 10.35 5.98 25.74
C LYS A 529 10.17 5.94 27.24
N ALA A 530 9.84 7.06 27.86
CA ALA A 530 9.37 7.08 29.25
C ALA A 530 7.96 6.46 29.35
N PRO A 531 7.46 6.13 30.55
CA PRO A 531 6.09 5.63 30.74
C PRO A 531 5.07 6.51 30.03
N ASN A 532 4.17 5.90 29.26
CA ASN A 532 3.22 6.62 28.42
C ASN A 532 2.04 5.74 27.98
N ASP A 533 0.85 6.35 27.89
CA ASP A 533 -0.39 5.68 27.56
C ASP A 533 -0.40 5.06 26.16
N LEU A 534 0.30 5.65 25.17
CA LEU A 534 0.30 5.15 23.79
C LEU A 534 0.90 3.75 23.72
N TRP A 535 2.08 3.56 24.29
CA TRP A 535 2.77 2.26 24.28
C TRP A 535 2.14 1.25 25.25
N GLU A 536 1.21 1.65 26.10
CA GLU A 536 0.34 0.70 26.79
C GLU A 536 -0.54 -0.12 25.82
N HIS A 537 -0.84 0.45 24.64
CA HIS A 537 -1.61 -0.16 23.58
C HIS A 537 -0.78 -0.97 22.57
N ALA A 538 0.55 -0.98 22.68
CA ALA A 538 1.39 -1.87 21.90
C ALA A 538 1.19 -3.32 22.40
N MET A 539 0.70 -4.18 21.51
CA MET A 539 0.29 -5.54 21.82
C MET A 539 1.35 -6.58 21.46
N LEU A 540 2.14 -6.34 20.41
CA LEU A 540 3.25 -7.20 19.99
C LEU A 540 4.42 -6.32 19.57
N VAL A 541 5.64 -6.72 19.94
CA VAL A 541 6.89 -6.02 19.60
C VAL A 541 7.92 -7.06 19.16
N THR A 542 8.43 -6.93 17.94
CA THR A 542 9.51 -7.78 17.42
C THR A 542 10.52 -6.92 16.67
N GLY A 543 11.81 -7.21 16.84
CA GLY A 543 12.85 -6.56 16.04
C GLY A 543 13.20 -7.36 14.79
N GLY A 544 13.89 -6.75 13.83
CA GLY A 544 14.30 -7.41 12.60
C GLY A 544 15.03 -6.47 11.64
N ASP A 545 15.32 -6.99 10.46
CA ASP A 545 15.94 -6.27 9.34
C ASP A 545 14.88 -6.05 8.25
N PHE A 546 14.31 -4.86 8.17
CA PHE A 546 13.22 -4.51 7.25
C PHE A 546 13.53 -3.26 6.41
N SER A 547 14.69 -2.64 6.61
CA SER A 547 15.10 -1.39 5.97
C SER A 547 16.44 -1.54 5.24
N ASP A 548 16.81 -0.53 4.44
CA ASP A 548 17.94 -0.52 3.49
C ASP A 548 19.35 -0.55 4.13
N ASN A 549 19.49 -1.10 5.34
CA ASN A 549 20.72 -1.15 6.11
C ASN A 549 21.05 -2.60 6.53
N PRO A 550 22.32 -2.95 6.79
CA PRO A 550 22.72 -4.35 7.00
C PRO A 550 22.47 -4.87 8.42
N TRP A 551 21.74 -4.13 9.26
CA TRP A 551 21.56 -4.43 10.67
C TRP A 551 20.07 -4.71 10.95
N PRO A 552 19.76 -5.71 11.79
CA PRO A 552 18.41 -5.92 12.29
C PRO A 552 18.08 -4.89 13.39
N ASP A 553 18.04 -3.62 13.03
CA ASP A 553 17.80 -2.47 13.92
C ASP A 553 16.42 -1.83 13.73
N ASP A 554 15.48 -2.57 13.14
CA ASP A 554 14.10 -2.14 12.92
C ASP A 554 13.15 -2.85 13.91
N THR A 555 12.03 -2.22 14.26
CA THR A 555 11.02 -2.76 15.19
C THR A 555 9.62 -2.73 14.58
N LEU A 556 8.96 -3.89 14.49
CA LEU A 556 7.54 -3.99 14.19
C LEU A 556 6.71 -3.90 15.48
N VAL A 557 5.65 -3.10 15.43
CA VAL A 557 4.69 -2.92 16.52
C VAL A 557 3.27 -3.12 16.01
N ARG A 558 2.55 -4.07 16.60
CA ARG A 558 1.10 -4.24 16.39
C ARG A 558 0.35 -3.58 17.53
N TRP A 559 -0.58 -2.68 17.21
CA TRP A 559 -1.32 -1.89 18.19
C TRP A 559 -2.71 -2.45 18.46
N SER A 560 -3.28 -2.13 19.62
CA SER A 560 -4.57 -2.68 20.07
C SER A 560 -5.75 -2.40 19.13
N ASP A 561 -5.70 -1.33 18.34
CA ASP A 561 -6.69 -0.95 17.33
C ASP A 561 -6.45 -1.58 15.95
N GLY A 562 -5.43 -2.43 15.81
CA GLY A 562 -5.12 -3.13 14.57
C GLY A 562 -4.15 -2.38 13.66
N GLU A 563 -3.67 -1.18 14.06
CA GLU A 563 -2.54 -0.57 13.38
C GLU A 563 -1.31 -1.49 13.42
N LEU A 564 -0.53 -1.45 12.35
CA LEU A 564 0.79 -2.05 12.28
C LEU A 564 1.78 -0.94 11.88
N SER A 565 2.77 -0.70 12.74
CA SER A 565 3.85 0.25 12.49
C SER A 565 5.18 -0.48 12.38
N LEU A 566 6.04 -0.01 11.47
CA LEU A 566 7.45 -0.36 11.43
C LEU A 566 8.26 0.87 11.83
N TYR A 567 9.10 0.72 12.83
CA TYR A 567 10.09 1.72 13.20
C TYR A 567 11.43 1.33 12.59
N THR A 568 12.03 2.20 11.78
CA THR A 568 13.26 1.89 11.06
C THR A 568 14.48 2.61 11.63
N GLU A 569 15.66 2.02 11.44
CA GLU A 569 16.97 2.59 11.83
C GLU A 569 17.05 2.95 13.33
N GLY A 570 16.52 2.07 14.18
CA GLY A 570 16.63 2.18 15.63
C GLY A 570 18.08 2.19 16.10
N ASN A 571 18.32 2.79 17.25
CA ASN A 571 19.67 2.88 17.83
C ASN A 571 19.61 3.17 19.33
N ALA A 572 20.75 3.35 19.99
CA ALA A 572 20.84 3.70 21.42
C ALA A 572 19.95 4.89 21.84
N SER A 573 19.63 5.82 20.93
CA SER A 573 18.82 7.00 21.27
C SER A 573 17.30 6.78 21.14
N GLY A 574 16.85 5.74 20.45
CA GLY A 574 15.42 5.54 20.19
C GLY A 574 15.10 4.38 19.26
N VAL A 575 13.84 3.99 19.27
CA VAL A 575 13.27 2.88 18.48
C VAL A 575 13.32 3.09 16.95
N GLY A 576 13.57 4.32 16.48
CA GLY A 576 13.68 4.62 15.05
C GLY A 576 12.58 5.53 14.50
N ALA A 577 12.54 5.69 13.18
CA ALA A 577 11.55 6.47 12.44
C ALA A 577 10.31 5.64 12.15
N GLU A 578 9.12 6.16 12.50
CA GLU A 578 7.87 5.42 12.32
C GLU A 578 7.36 5.46 10.87
N HIS A 579 6.99 4.29 10.38
CA HIS A 579 6.29 4.06 9.13
C HIS A 579 5.03 3.24 9.41
N GLN A 580 3.86 3.87 9.24
CA GLN A 580 2.59 3.18 9.36
C GLN A 580 2.41 2.23 8.16
N LEU A 581 2.36 0.93 8.43
CA LEU A 581 2.14 -0.11 7.43
C LEU A 581 0.66 -0.38 7.20
N VAL A 582 -0.13 -0.30 8.27
CA VAL A 582 -1.58 -0.49 8.26
C VAL A 582 -2.22 0.52 9.17
N SER A 583 -3.14 1.33 8.65
CA SER A 583 -3.87 2.34 9.43
C SER A 583 -5.07 1.72 10.21
N PRO A 584 -5.45 2.27 11.37
CA PRO A 584 -6.54 1.77 12.25
C PRO A 584 -7.95 1.59 11.65
#